data_AF-A0A1U6GS56-F1
#
_entry.id   AF-A0A1U6GS56-F1
#
_cell.length_a   1.000
_cell.length_b   1.000
_cell.length_c   1.000
_cell.angle_alpha   90.00
_cell.angle_beta   90.00
_cell.angle_gamma   90.00
#
_symmetry.space_group_name_H-M   'P 1'
#
loop_
_entity.id
_entity.type
_entity.pdbx_description
1 polymer ?
#
loop_
_entity_poly.entity_id
_entity_poly.type
_entity_poly.pdbx_seq_one_letter_code
_entity_poly.pdbx_strand_id
1 'polypeptide(L)'
;MSQRMIRHYEKIGLVPPPLRRDSGYRDYDAQDVHRLHFIANARDLGFSLSEIEALLDLWDNRERASSEVKEMALRHIDELGEKIAALEAMRATLRDLSEQCHGDERPDCPILRGLAGDAGNRD
;
A
#
# COMPACT_ATOMS: atom_id res chain seq x y z
N MET A 1 0.88 2.53 -14.62
CA MET A 1 -0.01 1.34 -14.69
C MET A 1 0.29 0.58 -15.98
N SER A 2 0.47 -0.74 -15.93
CA SER A 2 0.82 -1.55 -17.12
C SER A 2 -0.39 -2.26 -17.72
N GLN A 3 -0.31 -2.67 -19.00
CA GLN A 3 -1.38 -3.47 -19.63
C GLN A 3 -1.67 -4.79 -18.89
N ARG A 4 -0.65 -5.40 -18.26
CA ARG A 4 -0.82 -6.61 -17.44
C ARG A 4 -1.67 -6.30 -16.21
N MET A 5 -1.48 -5.15 -15.58
CA MET A 5 -2.28 -4.72 -14.41
C MET A 5 -3.72 -4.44 -14.80
N ILE A 6 -3.96 -3.77 -15.94
CA ILE A 6 -5.33 -3.50 -16.39
C ILE A 6 -6.08 -4.82 -16.62
N ARG A 7 -5.46 -5.79 -17.32
CA ARG A 7 -6.03 -7.14 -17.49
C ARG A 7 -6.24 -7.89 -16.18
N HIS A 8 -5.37 -7.65 -15.20
CA HIS A 8 -5.55 -8.23 -13.87
C HIS A 8 -6.78 -7.65 -13.19
N TYR A 9 -6.97 -6.33 -13.21
CA TYR A 9 -8.14 -5.65 -12.66
C TYR A 9 -9.45 -6.06 -13.35
N GLU A 10 -9.45 -6.24 -14.67
CA GLU A 10 -10.58 -6.88 -15.39
C GLU A 10 -10.88 -8.27 -14.84
N LYS A 11 -9.85 -9.11 -14.67
CA LYS A 11 -10.01 -10.50 -14.24
C LYS A 11 -10.58 -10.61 -12.82
N ILE A 12 -10.23 -9.68 -11.94
CA ILE A 12 -10.72 -9.66 -10.55
C ILE A 12 -11.96 -8.77 -10.38
N GLY A 13 -12.56 -8.27 -11.46
CA GLY A 13 -13.82 -7.52 -11.40
C GLY A 13 -13.71 -6.04 -10.99
N LEU A 14 -12.51 -5.54 -10.68
CA LEU A 14 -12.33 -4.13 -10.33
C LEU A 14 -12.57 -3.18 -11.50
N VAL A 15 -12.44 -3.65 -12.73
CA VAL A 15 -12.77 -2.88 -13.94
C VAL A 15 -13.73 -3.72 -14.78
N PRO A 16 -14.86 -3.16 -15.25
CA PRO A 16 -15.76 -3.87 -16.14
C PRO A 16 -15.01 -4.40 -17.39
N PRO A 17 -15.43 -5.54 -17.96
CA PRO A 17 -14.87 -5.99 -19.23
C PRO A 17 -15.12 -4.92 -20.30
N PRO A 18 -14.08 -4.38 -20.96
CA PRO A 18 -14.27 -3.35 -21.96
C PRO A 18 -14.98 -3.92 -23.19
N LEU A 19 -15.62 -3.04 -23.94
CA LEU A 19 -16.09 -3.38 -25.28
C LEU A 19 -14.90 -3.82 -26.15
N ARG A 20 -15.19 -4.60 -27.19
CA ARG A 20 -14.20 -4.97 -28.19
C ARG A 20 -14.55 -4.33 -29.52
N ARG A 21 -13.54 -3.77 -30.18
CA ARG A 21 -13.66 -3.35 -31.59
C ARG A 21 -13.77 -4.60 -32.48
N ASP A 22 -14.22 -4.41 -33.71
CA ASP A 22 -14.28 -5.47 -34.73
C ASP A 22 -12.92 -6.15 -34.97
N SER A 23 -11.82 -5.45 -34.70
CA SER A 23 -10.44 -5.96 -34.76
C SER A 23 -10.02 -6.83 -33.56
N GLY A 24 -10.90 -7.04 -32.58
CA GLY A 24 -10.66 -7.83 -31.37
C GLY A 24 -9.90 -7.09 -30.25
N TYR A 25 -9.47 -5.85 -30.49
CA TYR A 25 -8.82 -5.01 -29.48
C TYR A 25 -9.84 -4.47 -28.46
N ARG A 26 -9.38 -4.31 -27.21
CA ARG A 26 -10.15 -3.67 -26.14
C ARG A 26 -10.37 -2.21 -26.45
N ASP A 27 -11.60 -1.76 -26.29
CA ASP A 27 -12.01 -0.37 -26.44
C ASP A 27 -12.40 0.16 -25.07
N TYR A 28 -11.53 0.99 -24.47
CA TYR A 28 -11.83 1.65 -23.21
C TYR A 28 -12.42 3.01 -23.49
N ASP A 29 -13.54 3.31 -22.83
CA ASP A 29 -14.14 4.63 -22.89
C ASP A 29 -13.58 5.57 -21.80
N ALA A 30 -14.11 6.78 -21.72
CA ALA A 30 -13.69 7.77 -20.74
C ALA A 30 -14.02 7.34 -19.29
N GLN A 31 -15.08 6.56 -19.07
CA GLN A 31 -15.48 6.08 -17.75
C GLN A 31 -14.52 4.99 -17.28
N ASP A 32 -14.10 4.08 -18.16
CA ASP A 32 -13.08 3.08 -17.88
C ASP A 32 -11.76 3.74 -17.47
N VAL A 33 -11.33 4.76 -18.22
CA VAL A 33 -10.11 5.52 -17.91
C VAL A 33 -10.22 6.21 -16.55
N HIS A 34 -11.36 6.83 -16.24
CA HIS A 34 -11.57 7.46 -14.95
C HIS A 34 -11.53 6.45 -13.79
N ARG A 35 -12.16 5.28 -13.95
CA ARG A 35 -12.10 4.19 -12.97
C ARG A 35 -10.68 3.68 -12.76
N LEU A 36 -9.89 3.55 -13.83
CA LEU A 36 -8.49 3.16 -13.75
C LEU A 36 -7.64 4.20 -13.00
N HIS A 37 -7.91 5.49 -13.18
CA HIS A 37 -7.27 6.55 -12.39
C HIS A 37 -7.64 6.47 -10.91
N PHE A 38 -8.90 6.18 -10.60
CA PHE A 38 -9.35 5.96 -9.22
C PHE A 38 -8.55 4.83 -8.56
N ILE A 39 -8.48 3.66 -9.21
CA ILE A 39 -7.72 2.50 -8.72
C ILE A 39 -6.24 2.83 -8.55
N ALA A 40 -5.65 3.57 -9.50
CA ALA A 40 -4.25 3.98 -9.41
C ALA A 40 -3.99 4.86 -8.19
N ASN A 41 -4.80 5.90 -7.99
CA ASN A 41 -4.65 6.81 -6.85
C ASN A 41 -4.86 6.11 -5.51
N ALA A 42 -5.88 5.26 -5.40
CA ALA A 42 -6.14 4.51 -4.17
C ALA A 42 -4.98 3.55 -3.84
N ARG A 43 -4.42 2.86 -4.84
CA ARG A 43 -3.23 2.03 -4.64
C ARG A 43 -2.01 2.85 -4.22
N ASP A 44 -1.83 4.04 -4.80
CA ASP A 44 -0.70 4.91 -4.47
C ASP A 44 -0.83 5.49 -3.04
N LEU A 45 -2.05 5.57 -2.49
CA LEU A 45 -2.33 5.85 -1.07
C LEU A 45 -2.23 4.61 -0.16
N GLY A 46 -1.86 3.46 -0.70
CA GLY A 46 -1.63 2.23 0.07
C GLY A 46 -2.89 1.45 0.43
N PHE A 47 -4.05 1.76 -0.14
CA PHE A 47 -5.24 0.94 0.03
C PHE A 47 -5.03 -0.45 -0.56
N SER A 48 -5.51 -1.47 0.14
CA SER A 48 -5.54 -2.86 -0.34
C SER A 48 -6.53 -3.02 -1.49
N LEU A 49 -6.43 -4.11 -2.25
CA LEU A 49 -7.37 -4.38 -3.35
C LEU A 49 -8.82 -4.52 -2.85
N SER A 50 -9.03 -5.10 -1.66
CA SER A 50 -10.36 -5.23 -1.04
C SER A 50 -10.93 -3.87 -0.64
N GLU A 51 -10.11 -2.95 -0.14
CA GLU A 51 -10.58 -1.59 0.17
C GLU A 51 -10.86 -0.80 -1.10
N ILE A 52 -10.04 -0.98 -2.14
CA ILE A 52 -10.29 -0.36 -3.45
C ILE A 52 -11.61 -0.85 -4.03
N GLU A 53 -11.94 -2.14 -3.89
CA GLU A 53 -13.24 -2.69 -4.29
C GLU A 53 -14.39 -2.01 -3.53
N ALA A 54 -14.31 -1.96 -2.19
CA ALA A 54 -15.33 -1.30 -1.38
C ALA A 54 -15.47 0.20 -1.69
N LEU A 55 -14.36 0.89 -1.97
CA LEU A 55 -14.36 2.28 -2.42
C LEU A 55 -15.02 2.46 -3.79
N LEU A 56 -14.84 1.50 -4.70
CA LEU A 56 -15.49 1.51 -6.01
C LEU A 56 -16.99 1.24 -5.89
N ASP A 57 -17.41 0.30 -5.04
CA ASP A 57 -18.82 0.01 -4.77
C ASP A 57 -19.53 1.25 -4.20
N LEU A 58 -18.87 1.92 -3.25
CA LEU A 58 -19.32 3.22 -2.77
C LEU A 58 -19.37 4.19 -3.95
N TRP A 59 -18.28 4.35 -4.71
CA TRP A 59 -18.19 5.29 -5.82
C TRP A 59 -19.32 5.15 -6.86
N ASP A 60 -19.68 3.92 -7.21
CA ASP A 60 -20.75 3.59 -8.16
C ASP A 60 -22.16 3.85 -7.57
N ASN A 61 -22.33 3.72 -6.25
CA ASN A 61 -23.58 4.03 -5.57
C ASN A 61 -23.80 5.54 -5.43
N ARG A 62 -24.66 6.12 -6.28
CA ARG A 62 -25.02 7.55 -6.29
C ARG A 62 -25.82 8.00 -5.06
N GLU A 63 -26.42 7.08 -4.31
CA GLU A 63 -27.23 7.35 -3.11
C GLU A 63 -26.44 7.15 -1.81
N ARG A 64 -25.14 6.82 -1.91
CA ARG A 64 -24.30 6.59 -0.72
C ARG A 64 -24.24 7.79 0.21
N ALA A 65 -24.07 7.51 1.49
CA ALA A 65 -23.69 8.55 2.45
C ALA A 65 -22.17 8.79 2.38
N SER A 66 -21.74 10.06 2.33
CA SER A 66 -20.31 10.40 2.37
C SER A 66 -19.62 9.99 3.68
N SER A 67 -20.39 9.68 4.73
CA SER A 67 -19.90 9.17 6.00
C SER A 67 -19.18 7.83 5.87
N GLU A 68 -19.65 6.92 5.02
CA GLU A 68 -19.04 5.59 4.85
C GLU A 68 -17.65 5.69 4.20
N VAL A 69 -17.52 6.57 3.19
CA VAL A 69 -16.23 6.86 2.55
C VAL A 69 -15.27 7.51 3.56
N LYS A 70 -15.78 8.44 4.37
CA LYS A 70 -14.98 9.12 5.40
C LYS A 70 -14.48 8.14 6.47
N GLU A 71 -15.33 7.24 6.94
CA GLU A 71 -14.98 6.23 7.93
C GLU A 71 -13.87 5.30 7.41
N MET A 72 -13.97 4.85 6.16
CA MET A 72 -12.93 4.03 5.52
C MET A 72 -11.60 4.78 5.41
N ALA A 73 -11.63 6.06 5.02
CA ALA A 73 -10.43 6.88 4.94
C ALA A 73 -9.79 7.09 6.32
N LEU A 74 -10.59 7.35 7.37
CA LEU A 74 -10.08 7.53 8.73
C LEU A 74 -9.43 6.25 9.28
N ARG A 75 -10.07 5.09 9.08
CA ARG A 75 -9.48 3.80 9.47
C ARG A 75 -8.14 3.56 8.78
N HIS A 76 -8.05 3.84 7.48
CA HIS A 76 -6.79 3.69 6.75
C HIS A 76 -5.71 4.66 7.22
N ILE A 77 -6.10 5.89 7.60
CA ILE A 77 -5.18 6.86 8.23
C ILE A 77 -4.61 6.29 9.53
N ASP A 78 -5.45 5.70 10.38
CA ASP A 78 -5.02 5.11 11.65
C ASP A 78 -4.06 3.93 11.41
N GLU A 79 -4.38 3.03 10.49
CA GLU A 79 -3.50 1.91 10.11
C GLU A 79 -2.14 2.36 9.54
N LEU A 80 -2.13 3.44 8.75
CA LEU A 80 -0.88 4.05 8.29
C LEU A 80 -0.10 4.66 9.46
N GLY A 81 -0.78 5.28 10.42
CA GLY A 81 -0.18 5.80 11.65
C GLY A 81 0.53 4.71 12.46
N GLU A 82 -0.11 3.56 12.64
CA GLU A 82 0.48 2.40 13.33
C GLU A 82 1.74 1.88 12.61
N LYS A 83 1.68 1.78 11.27
CA LYS A 83 2.84 1.36 10.46
C LYS A 83 3.99 2.36 10.55
N ILE A 84 3.69 3.66 10.54
CA ILE A 84 4.70 4.71 10.71
C ILE A 84 5.36 4.56 12.08
N ALA A 85 4.60 4.44 13.16
CA ALA A 85 5.15 4.28 14.50
C ALA A 85 6.06 3.05 14.62
N ALA A 86 5.66 1.92 14.03
CA ALA A 86 6.48 0.71 14.00
C ALA A 86 7.79 0.92 13.20
N LEU A 87 7.73 1.56 12.03
CA LEU A 87 8.91 1.86 11.21
C LEU A 87 9.85 2.85 11.91
N GLU A 88 9.31 3.85 12.62
CA GLU A 88 10.10 4.79 13.42
C GLU A 88 10.82 4.08 14.57
N ALA A 89 10.16 3.16 15.26
CA ALA A 89 10.77 2.36 16.32
C ALA A 89 11.92 1.45 15.78
N MET A 90 11.69 0.79 14.64
CA MET A 90 12.73 -0.01 13.97
C MET A 90 13.92 0.87 13.54
N ARG A 91 13.64 2.06 12.98
CA ARG A 91 14.67 3.02 12.58
C ARG A 91 15.49 3.51 13.77
N ALA A 92 14.84 3.81 14.91
CA ALA A 92 15.52 4.22 16.12
C ALA A 92 16.47 3.11 16.61
N THR A 93 15.98 1.87 16.69
CA THR A 93 16.79 0.70 17.07
C THR A 93 18.02 0.53 16.17
N LEU A 94 17.83 0.58 14.85
CA LEU A 94 18.93 0.47 13.89
C LEU A 94 19.93 1.63 14.00
N ARG A 95 19.46 2.84 14.29
CA ARG A 95 20.31 4.01 14.51
C ARG A 95 21.18 3.79 15.75
N ASP A 96 20.60 3.42 16.88
CA ASP A 96 21.32 3.21 18.14
C ASP A 96 22.40 2.13 17.99
N LEU A 97 22.10 1.04 17.29
CA LEU A 97 23.07 -0.02 16.99
C LEU A 97 24.20 0.47 16.08
N SER A 98 23.86 1.32 15.11
CA SER A 98 24.84 1.88 14.17
C SER A 98 25.77 2.88 14.86
N GLU A 99 25.26 3.71 15.77
CA GLU A 99 26.06 4.68 16.54
C GLU A 99 27.06 4.00 17.48
N GLN A 100 26.74 2.79 17.95
CA GLN A 100 27.65 1.98 18.76
C GLN A 100 28.73 1.27 17.93
N CYS A 101 28.52 1.11 16.63
CA CYS A 101 29.46 0.43 15.75
C CYS A 101 30.59 1.38 15.32
N HIS A 102 31.84 0.97 15.52
CA HIS A 102 33.01 1.75 15.10
C HIS A 102 33.18 1.83 13.58
N GLY A 103 32.64 0.86 12.84
CA GLY A 103 32.72 0.82 11.37
C GLY A 103 34.15 0.66 10.83
N ASP A 104 35.02 -0.04 11.56
CA ASP A 104 36.42 -0.27 11.21
C ASP A 104 36.69 -1.75 10.85
N GLU A 105 37.97 -2.12 10.68
CA GLU A 105 38.38 -3.48 10.28
C GLU A 105 38.27 -4.52 11.41
N ARG A 106 37.73 -4.16 12.58
CA ARG A 106 37.63 -5.07 13.72
C ARG A 106 36.44 -6.02 13.57
N PRO A 107 36.56 -7.27 14.06
CA PRO A 107 35.47 -8.24 14.01
C PRO A 107 34.34 -7.93 14.99
N ASP A 108 34.56 -7.02 15.95
CA ASP A 108 33.58 -6.68 16.96
C ASP A 108 32.51 -5.71 16.42
N CYS A 109 31.29 -6.23 16.20
CA CYS A 109 30.20 -5.50 15.59
C CYS A 109 28.96 -5.46 16.51
N PRO A 110 28.70 -4.32 17.19
CA PRO A 110 27.51 -4.12 18.02
C PRO A 110 26.19 -4.31 17.28
N ILE A 111 26.14 -4.04 15.98
CA ILE A 111 24.94 -4.27 15.15
C ILE A 111 24.60 -5.77 15.12
N LEU A 112 25.57 -6.63 14.81
CA LEU A 112 25.34 -8.08 14.74
C LEU A 112 24.97 -8.65 16.12
N ARG A 113 25.63 -8.18 17.19
CA ARG A 113 25.27 -8.58 18.56
C ARG A 113 23.85 -8.14 18.94
N GLY A 114 23.46 -6.92 18.61
CA GLY A 114 22.11 -6.42 18.87
C GLY A 114 21.03 -7.17 18.11
N LEU A 115 21.27 -7.48 16.83
CA LEU A 115 20.35 -8.27 16.01
C LEU A 115 20.24 -9.73 16.47
N ALA A 116 21.30 -10.30 17.05
CA ALA A 116 21.27 -11.63 17.65
C ALA A 116 20.45 -11.69 18.96
N GLY A 117 20.01 -10.55 19.49
CA GLY A 117 19.34 -10.47 20.78
C GLY A 117 20.31 -10.45 21.97
N ASP A 118 21.61 -10.36 21.71
CA ASP A 118 22.67 -10.35 22.74
C ASP A 118 22.92 -8.93 23.30
N ALA A 119 22.18 -7.93 22.83
CA ALA A 119 22.18 -6.58 23.40
C ALA A 119 21.47 -6.58 24.77
N GLY A 120 22.17 -7.09 25.78
CA GLY A 120 22.00 -6.70 27.18
C GLY A 120 20.60 -6.87 27.75
N ASN A 121 20.33 -8.06 28.26
CA ASN A 121 19.79 -8.18 29.60
C ASN A 121 20.66 -7.30 30.54
N ARG A 122 20.27 -6.04 30.73
CA ARG A 122 20.76 -5.16 31.77
C ARG A 122 19.57 -4.91 32.69
N ASP A 123 19.54 -5.73 33.75
CA ASP A 123 18.80 -5.64 35.01
C ASP A 123 17.26 -5.61 34.96
#